data_AF-A0A7C3Z649-F1
#
_entry.id   AF-A0A7C3Z649-F1
#
_cell.length_a   1.000
_cell.length_b   1.000
_cell.length_c   1.000
_cell.angle_alpha   90.00
_cell.angle_beta   90.00
_cell.angle_gamma   90.00
#
_symmetry.space_group_name_H-M   'P 1'
#
loop_
_entity.id
_entity.type
_entity.pdbx_description
1 polymer ?
#
loop_
_entity_poly.entity_id
_entity_poly.type
_entity_poly.pdbx_seq_one_letter_code
_entity_poly.pdbx_strand_id
1 'polypeptide(L)'
;MFYDWLKRFVRIKGRYTAVFLLAAGFLFSPACRAENPQSHVSTCRDAILNILQSYGEQTLYDSYITYVNGLMDRTQGAGWWNDKNGLFRLRTIDRWLRSPLDCIVDGEFLTRQLHGLASSGISRVAPLLLRCAKLLDLNDNYGMKLSDLARINRCTGVLERLQMRFDIANSAVESAFSGFRAEELAEFRITAHQQMVAGMGDAMAHSLPDNGKGALLCSMAQRVNFNEIIRGAIALCGIFNDSEFDALRAQKSARHGQILIGTRGNDTYDLDRMTDVMCVIDPGGDDTYLGGSTTQARRILLIIDFDGNDRYFAPSGYAQGAGSFGISILYDRRGNDVYEGGDVCQG
;
A
#
# COMPACT_ATOMS: atom_id res chain seq x y z
N MET A 1 17.49 -32.10 -18.24
CA MET A 1 16.12 -31.76 -18.68
C MET A 1 15.91 -30.25 -18.84
N PHE A 2 16.10 -29.42 -17.79
CA PHE A 2 15.99 -27.95 -17.89
C PHE A 2 16.98 -27.32 -18.89
N TYR A 3 18.21 -27.84 -18.94
CA TYR A 3 19.29 -27.38 -19.83
C TYR A 3 19.03 -27.66 -21.33
N ASP A 4 18.39 -28.79 -21.67
CA ASP A 4 18.02 -29.12 -23.05
C ASP A 4 16.72 -28.44 -23.51
N TRP A 5 15.85 -28.08 -22.55
CA TRP A 5 14.68 -27.24 -22.80
C TRP A 5 15.10 -25.78 -23.12
N LEU A 6 16.10 -25.25 -22.40
CA LEU A 6 16.69 -23.92 -22.65
C LEU A 6 17.26 -23.77 -24.07
N LYS A 7 17.96 -24.79 -24.59
CA LYS A 7 18.55 -24.78 -25.93
C LYS A 7 17.51 -24.68 -27.06
N ARG A 8 16.29 -25.17 -26.85
CA ARG A 8 15.22 -25.12 -27.87
C ARG A 8 14.54 -23.75 -27.96
N PHE A 9 14.51 -22.97 -26.88
CA PHE A 9 13.86 -21.64 -26.84
C PHE A 9 14.75 -20.48 -27.31
N VAL A 10 16.07 -20.58 -27.18
CA VAL A 10 17.04 -19.59 -27.71
C VAL A 10 16.96 -19.45 -29.25
N ARG A 11 16.36 -20.42 -29.94
CA ARG A 11 16.15 -20.38 -31.40
C ARG A 11 14.95 -19.55 -31.86
N ILE A 12 14.11 -19.05 -30.96
CA ILE A 12 12.91 -18.26 -31.30
C ILE A 12 13.24 -16.76 -31.19
N LYS A 13 13.58 -16.18 -32.35
CA LYS A 13 13.65 -14.74 -32.70
C LYS A 13 13.76 -13.73 -31.52
N GLY A 14 14.98 -13.37 -31.17
CA GLY A 14 15.29 -12.10 -30.48
C GLY A 14 16.39 -12.20 -29.42
N ARG A 15 17.36 -11.27 -29.46
CA ARG A 15 18.50 -11.17 -28.51
C ARG A 15 18.10 -10.88 -27.05
N TYR A 16 16.83 -10.54 -26.80
CA TYR A 16 16.32 -10.13 -25.48
C TYR A 16 15.87 -11.30 -24.57
N THR A 17 15.65 -12.48 -25.13
CA THR A 17 15.05 -13.63 -24.41
C THR A 17 16.04 -14.37 -23.50
N ALA A 18 17.34 -14.32 -23.82
CA ALA A 18 18.38 -15.00 -23.04
C ALA A 18 18.60 -14.38 -21.65
N VAL A 19 18.50 -13.05 -21.54
CA VAL A 19 18.65 -12.31 -20.28
C VAL A 19 17.49 -12.60 -19.32
N PHE A 20 16.26 -12.66 -19.85
CA PHE A 20 15.06 -12.97 -19.07
C PHE A 20 15.06 -14.41 -18.51
N LEU A 21 15.54 -15.38 -19.30
CA LEU A 21 15.60 -16.79 -18.90
C LEU A 21 16.74 -17.08 -17.89
N LEU A 22 17.84 -16.31 -17.95
CA LEU A 22 18.91 -16.37 -16.96
C LEU A 22 18.49 -15.80 -15.60
N ALA A 23 17.77 -14.68 -15.61
CA ALA A 23 17.18 -14.09 -14.40
C ALA A 23 16.16 -15.05 -13.75
N ALA A 24 15.30 -15.68 -14.54
CA ALA A 24 14.34 -16.68 -14.06
C ALA A 24 15.03 -17.93 -13.50
N GLY A 25 16.08 -18.45 -14.16
CA GLY A 25 16.80 -19.64 -13.71
C GLY A 25 17.49 -19.48 -12.34
N PHE A 26 17.93 -18.27 -11.99
CA PHE A 26 18.59 -17.99 -10.71
C PHE A 26 17.61 -17.68 -9.57
N LEU A 27 16.49 -16.98 -9.85
CA LEU A 27 15.45 -16.67 -8.87
C LEU A 27 14.80 -17.92 -8.25
N PHE A 28 14.81 -19.06 -8.96
CA PHE A 28 14.25 -20.33 -8.47
C PHE A 28 15.31 -21.33 -7.96
N SER A 29 16.57 -20.94 -7.79
CA SER A 29 17.59 -21.86 -7.31
C SER A 29 17.48 -22.13 -5.78
N PRO A 30 17.81 -23.33 -5.30
CA PRO A 30 17.81 -23.66 -3.87
C PRO A 30 18.70 -22.77 -2.99
N ALA A 31 19.63 -22.01 -3.60
CA ALA A 31 20.51 -21.07 -2.90
C ALA A 31 19.74 -19.92 -2.23
N CYS A 32 18.51 -19.61 -2.68
CA CYS A 32 17.65 -18.59 -2.06
C CYS A 32 17.05 -18.97 -0.68
N ARG A 33 17.49 -20.10 -0.10
CA ARG A 33 17.07 -20.60 1.22
C ARG A 33 18.11 -20.41 2.35
N ALA A 34 19.22 -19.71 2.10
CA ALA A 34 20.29 -19.50 3.09
C ALA A 34 20.14 -18.20 3.92
N GLU A 35 20.77 -18.17 5.10
CA GLU A 35 20.65 -17.16 6.18
C GLU A 35 21.14 -15.73 5.82
N ASN A 36 21.72 -15.50 4.62
CA ASN A 36 22.12 -14.15 4.16
C ASN A 36 21.71 -13.89 2.69
N PRO A 37 20.47 -13.43 2.45
CA PRO A 37 19.92 -13.23 1.11
C PRO A 37 20.65 -12.16 0.29
N GLN A 38 21.21 -11.15 0.96
CA GLN A 38 21.80 -9.98 0.32
C GLN A 38 23.08 -10.33 -0.46
N SER A 39 23.88 -11.27 0.07
CA SER A 39 25.07 -11.76 -0.63
C SER A 39 24.73 -12.61 -1.87
N HIS A 40 23.62 -13.36 -1.81
CA HIS A 40 23.24 -14.28 -2.87
C HIS A 40 22.61 -13.59 -4.07
N VAL A 41 21.71 -12.63 -3.86
CA VAL A 41 21.12 -11.90 -5.00
C VAL A 41 22.16 -10.96 -5.65
N SER A 42 23.10 -10.43 -4.87
CA SER A 42 24.27 -9.72 -5.41
C SER A 42 25.16 -10.67 -6.24
N THR A 43 25.37 -11.90 -5.77
CA THR A 43 26.07 -12.94 -6.55
C THR A 43 25.32 -13.28 -7.85
N CYS A 44 23.98 -13.29 -7.84
CA CYS A 44 23.17 -13.50 -9.05
C CYS A 44 23.34 -12.35 -10.06
N ARG A 45 23.34 -11.09 -9.59
CA ARG A 45 23.63 -9.93 -10.44
C ARG A 45 25.01 -10.08 -11.09
N ASP A 46 26.02 -10.39 -10.30
CA ASP A 46 27.40 -10.51 -10.77
C ASP A 46 27.53 -11.69 -11.76
N ALA A 47 26.80 -12.79 -11.53
CA ALA A 47 26.72 -13.91 -12.46
C ALA A 47 26.07 -13.52 -13.80
N ILE A 48 24.98 -12.74 -13.79
CA ILE A 48 24.34 -12.24 -15.01
C ILE A 48 25.32 -11.37 -15.81
N LEU A 49 26.05 -10.46 -15.14
CA LEU A 49 27.04 -9.61 -15.78
C LEU A 49 28.20 -10.42 -16.39
N ASN A 50 28.72 -11.42 -15.65
CA ASN A 50 29.76 -12.31 -16.16
C ASN A 50 29.29 -13.12 -17.39
N ILE A 51 28.02 -13.52 -17.43
CA ILE A 51 27.45 -14.20 -18.59
C ILE A 51 27.37 -13.24 -19.77
N LEU A 52 26.83 -12.03 -19.59
CA LEU A 52 26.80 -11.01 -20.66
C LEU A 52 28.19 -10.75 -21.23
N GLN A 53 29.20 -10.66 -20.36
CA GLN A 53 30.60 -10.50 -20.77
C GLN A 53 31.11 -11.72 -21.56
N SER A 54 30.87 -12.94 -21.09
CA SER A 54 31.37 -14.16 -21.75
C SER A 54 30.75 -14.41 -23.14
N TYR A 55 29.54 -13.91 -23.38
CA TYR A 55 28.88 -13.93 -24.70
C TYR A 55 29.18 -12.69 -25.57
N GLY A 56 29.97 -11.74 -25.09
CA GLY A 56 30.29 -10.51 -25.82
C GLY A 56 29.13 -9.51 -25.94
N GLU A 57 28.12 -9.62 -25.09
CA GLU A 57 26.91 -8.79 -25.10
C GLU A 57 26.99 -7.57 -24.16
N GLN A 58 28.15 -7.35 -23.52
CA GLN A 58 28.37 -6.21 -22.59
C GLN A 58 28.07 -4.86 -23.25
N THR A 59 28.53 -4.65 -24.49
CA THR A 59 28.28 -3.39 -25.23
C THR A 59 26.79 -3.15 -25.48
N LEU A 60 26.00 -4.20 -25.71
CA LEU A 60 24.56 -4.08 -25.89
C LEU A 60 23.89 -3.69 -24.57
N TYR A 61 24.30 -4.30 -23.46
CA TYR A 61 23.82 -3.96 -22.12
C TYR A 61 24.16 -2.49 -21.77
N ASP A 62 25.40 -2.07 -21.96
CA ASP A 62 25.83 -0.68 -21.69
C ASP A 62 25.05 0.33 -22.57
N SER A 63 24.76 -0.04 -23.82
CA SER A 63 23.94 0.77 -24.72
C SER A 63 22.49 0.88 -24.24
N TYR A 64 21.92 -0.21 -23.74
CA TYR A 64 20.59 -0.22 -23.14
C TYR A 64 20.53 0.66 -21.88
N ILE A 65 21.50 0.53 -20.96
CA ILE A 65 21.59 1.37 -19.76
C ILE A 65 21.73 2.84 -20.14
N THR A 66 22.60 3.17 -21.11
CA THR A 66 22.74 4.53 -21.64
C THR A 66 21.41 5.07 -22.17
N TYR A 67 20.68 4.26 -22.95
CA TYR A 67 19.38 4.62 -23.50
C TYR A 67 18.35 4.92 -22.40
N VAL A 68 18.23 4.04 -21.40
CA VAL A 68 17.27 4.22 -20.30
C VAL A 68 17.63 5.44 -19.48
N ASN A 69 18.91 5.64 -19.12
CA ASN A 69 19.36 6.84 -18.43
C ASN A 69 19.00 8.11 -19.20
N GLY A 70 19.29 8.16 -20.50
CA GLY A 70 18.93 9.30 -21.34
C GLY A 70 17.42 9.52 -21.48
N LEU A 71 16.59 8.47 -21.46
CA LEU A 71 15.14 8.60 -21.42
C LEU A 71 14.66 9.18 -20.08
N MET A 72 15.21 8.66 -18.99
CA MET A 72 14.92 9.09 -17.63
C MET A 72 15.35 10.56 -17.42
N ASP A 73 16.49 10.99 -17.93
CA ASP A 73 16.95 12.39 -17.83
C ASP A 73 16.05 13.34 -18.63
N ARG A 74 15.67 12.96 -19.86
CA ARG A 74 14.78 13.76 -20.72
C ARG A 74 13.37 13.97 -20.15
N THR A 75 12.89 13.04 -19.34
CA THR A 75 11.53 13.05 -18.75
C THR A 75 11.49 13.58 -17.31
N GLN A 76 12.62 14.09 -16.79
CA GLN A 76 12.72 14.56 -15.40
C GLN A 76 12.13 15.97 -15.18
N GLY A 77 11.93 16.75 -16.24
CA GLY A 77 11.52 18.16 -16.15
C GLY A 77 10.12 18.47 -16.71
N ALA A 78 9.64 19.69 -16.46
CA ALA A 78 8.32 20.15 -16.87
C ALA A 78 8.16 20.46 -18.38
N GLY A 79 9.25 20.42 -19.16
CA GLY A 79 9.28 20.84 -20.56
C GLY A 79 8.99 19.73 -21.58
N TRP A 80 8.68 18.50 -21.15
CA TRP A 80 8.38 17.41 -22.05
C TRP A 80 6.88 17.36 -22.38
N TRP A 81 6.54 17.29 -23.66
CA TRP A 81 5.20 17.50 -24.21
C TRP A 81 4.18 16.36 -23.98
N ASN A 82 4.50 15.38 -23.13
CA ASN A 82 3.60 14.30 -22.75
C ASN A 82 3.31 14.33 -21.24
N ASP A 83 2.45 13.42 -20.79
CA ASP A 83 2.16 13.04 -19.41
C ASP A 83 3.38 12.75 -18.51
N LYS A 84 4.62 12.80 -19.03
CA LYS A 84 5.88 12.52 -18.33
C LYS A 84 6.66 13.80 -18.06
N ASN A 85 6.22 14.52 -17.03
CA ASN A 85 6.75 15.81 -16.59
C ASN A 85 7.44 15.71 -15.20
N GLY A 86 7.94 14.52 -14.84
CA GLY A 86 8.63 14.27 -13.57
C GLY A 86 7.73 14.20 -12.33
N LEU A 87 6.40 14.37 -12.47
CA LEU A 87 5.46 14.20 -11.35
C LEU A 87 5.48 12.75 -10.84
N PHE A 88 5.40 12.57 -9.51
CA PHE A 88 5.37 11.26 -8.83
C PHE A 88 6.51 10.29 -9.16
N ARG A 89 7.68 10.82 -9.50
CA ARG A 89 8.86 10.00 -9.74
C ARG A 89 9.56 9.61 -8.44
N LEU A 90 9.15 8.48 -7.88
CA LEU A 90 9.76 7.90 -6.69
C LEU A 90 11.23 7.55 -6.96
N ARG A 91 12.14 7.94 -6.06
CA ARG A 91 13.60 7.72 -6.16
C ARG A 91 13.95 6.25 -6.28
N THR A 92 13.22 5.39 -5.55
CA THR A 92 13.44 3.93 -5.63
C THR A 92 13.11 3.40 -7.02
N ILE A 93 11.98 3.81 -7.60
CA ILE A 93 11.58 3.41 -8.95
C ILE A 93 12.51 4.00 -10.01
N ASP A 94 12.93 5.27 -9.84
CA ASP A 94 13.93 5.90 -10.71
C ASP A 94 15.24 5.10 -10.74
N ARG A 95 15.77 4.76 -9.56
CA ARG A 95 16.97 3.94 -9.41
C ARG A 95 16.79 2.58 -10.07
N TRP A 96 15.66 1.90 -9.86
CA TRP A 96 15.40 0.59 -10.44
C TRP A 96 15.33 0.59 -11.96
N LEU A 97 14.76 1.64 -12.56
CA LEU A 97 14.73 1.78 -14.01
C LEU A 97 16.13 2.04 -14.58
N ARG A 98 16.97 2.81 -13.89
CA ARG A 98 18.36 3.07 -14.29
C ARG A 98 19.30 1.88 -14.06
N SER A 99 18.97 1.04 -13.08
CA SER A 99 19.74 -0.14 -12.67
C SER A 99 18.82 -1.38 -12.56
N PRO A 100 18.39 -1.97 -13.69
CA PRO A 100 17.39 -3.05 -13.70
C PRO A 100 17.84 -4.32 -12.99
N LEU A 101 19.15 -4.61 -12.92
CA LEU A 101 19.64 -5.74 -12.14
C LEU A 101 19.64 -5.47 -10.64
N ASP A 102 19.87 -4.23 -10.21
CA ASP A 102 19.75 -3.85 -8.79
C ASP A 102 18.29 -3.87 -8.33
N CYS A 103 17.33 -3.60 -9.24
CA CYS A 103 15.89 -3.76 -8.97
C CYS A 103 15.54 -5.16 -8.44
N ILE A 104 16.17 -6.21 -9.00
CA ILE A 104 15.94 -7.59 -8.57
C ILE A 104 16.44 -7.80 -7.13
N VAL A 105 17.64 -7.28 -6.82
CA VAL A 105 18.26 -7.37 -5.49
C VAL A 105 17.44 -6.60 -4.45
N ASP A 106 17.14 -5.35 -4.75
CA ASP A 106 16.40 -4.44 -3.89
C ASP A 106 14.97 -4.95 -3.66
N GLY A 107 14.31 -5.44 -4.72
CA GLY A 107 12.96 -6.00 -4.67
C GLY A 107 12.87 -7.25 -3.79
N GLU A 108 13.80 -8.19 -3.93
CA GLU A 108 13.84 -9.39 -3.09
C GLU A 108 14.09 -9.04 -1.61
N PHE A 109 15.01 -8.12 -1.34
CA PHE A 109 15.29 -7.67 0.02
C PHE A 109 14.09 -6.98 0.66
N LEU A 110 13.48 -6.06 -0.08
CA LEU A 110 12.32 -5.30 0.36
C LEU A 110 11.14 -6.24 0.67
N THR A 111 10.77 -7.11 -0.28
CA THR A 111 9.65 -8.03 -0.12
C THR A 111 9.86 -8.98 1.06
N ARG A 112 11.08 -9.50 1.27
CA ARG A 112 11.40 -10.31 2.46
C ARG A 112 11.26 -9.54 3.77
N GLN A 113 11.71 -8.29 3.81
CA GLN A 113 11.57 -7.47 5.02
C GLN A 113 10.09 -7.16 5.32
N LEU A 114 9.32 -6.79 4.29
CA LEU A 114 7.89 -6.55 4.42
C LEU A 114 7.17 -7.82 4.86
N HIS A 115 7.48 -8.97 4.26
CA HIS A 115 6.95 -10.27 4.65
C HIS A 115 7.31 -10.62 6.10
N GLY A 116 8.57 -10.42 6.50
CA GLY A 116 9.02 -10.67 7.87
C GLY A 116 8.27 -9.81 8.89
N LEU A 117 8.01 -8.54 8.58
CA LEU A 117 7.21 -7.66 9.43
C LEU A 117 5.74 -8.08 9.46
N ALA A 118 5.14 -8.37 8.30
CA ALA A 118 3.73 -8.77 8.18
C ALA A 118 3.45 -10.09 8.92
N SER A 119 4.33 -11.08 8.77
CA SER A 119 4.22 -12.39 9.43
C SER A 119 4.52 -12.37 10.93
N SER A 120 5.13 -11.29 11.44
CA SER A 120 5.44 -11.14 12.87
C SER A 120 4.24 -10.66 13.71
N GLY A 121 3.06 -10.51 13.10
CA GLY A 121 1.82 -10.17 13.77
C GLY A 121 1.48 -8.68 13.82
N ILE A 122 0.27 -8.39 14.30
CA ILE A 122 -0.38 -7.07 14.16
C ILE A 122 0.37 -5.91 14.84
N SER A 123 1.13 -6.19 15.92
CA SER A 123 1.97 -5.21 16.61
C SER A 123 3.06 -4.60 15.68
N ARG A 124 3.41 -5.30 14.60
CA ARG A 124 4.44 -4.91 13.64
C ARG A 124 3.91 -4.14 12.42
N VAL A 125 2.61 -3.87 12.35
CA VAL A 125 2.01 -3.07 11.26
C VAL A 125 2.58 -1.65 11.20
N ALA A 126 2.78 -0.98 12.34
CA ALA A 126 3.38 0.35 12.33
C ALA A 126 4.79 0.35 11.70
N PRO A 127 5.75 -0.50 12.13
CA PRO A 127 7.02 -0.70 11.43
C PRO A 127 6.89 -1.04 9.94
N LEU A 128 5.91 -1.87 9.56
CA LEU A 128 5.64 -2.22 8.16
C LEU A 128 5.25 -0.98 7.35
N LEU A 129 4.31 -0.17 7.85
CA LEU A 129 3.87 1.08 7.21
C LEU A 129 5.03 2.06 7.07
N LEU A 130 5.88 2.20 8.09
CA LEU A 130 7.09 3.02 8.02
C LEU A 130 8.04 2.55 6.91
N ARG A 131 8.13 1.23 6.68
CA ARG A 131 8.96 0.68 5.60
C ARG A 131 8.37 0.98 4.23
N CYS A 132 7.05 0.89 4.07
CA CYS A 132 6.36 1.28 2.85
C CYS A 132 6.46 2.79 2.57
N ALA A 133 6.34 3.63 3.60
CA ALA A 133 6.45 5.09 3.47
C ALA A 133 7.80 5.55 2.87
N LYS A 134 8.89 4.84 3.18
CA LYS A 134 10.21 5.07 2.57
C LYS A 134 10.24 4.83 1.07
N LEU A 135 9.47 3.88 0.56
CA LEU A 135 9.36 3.63 -0.89
C LEU A 135 8.67 4.80 -1.61
N LEU A 136 7.82 5.51 -0.88
CA LEU A 136 7.07 6.68 -1.34
C LEU A 136 7.84 8.00 -1.15
N ASP A 137 9.14 7.93 -0.80
CA ASP A 137 9.99 9.09 -0.52
C ASP A 137 9.51 10.01 0.60
N LEU A 138 8.69 9.46 1.50
CA LEU A 138 8.21 10.21 2.65
C LEU A 138 9.25 10.15 3.79
N ASN A 139 9.12 11.06 4.77
CA ASN A 139 10.08 11.20 5.88
C ASN A 139 10.19 9.93 6.73
N ASP A 140 11.22 9.83 7.59
CA ASP A 140 11.41 8.67 8.47
C ASP A 140 10.87 8.86 9.89
N ASN A 141 10.42 10.07 10.24
CA ASN A 141 10.03 10.42 11.61
C ASN A 141 8.53 10.69 11.72
N TYR A 142 7.76 9.62 11.91
CA TYR A 142 6.31 9.67 12.17
C TYR A 142 5.96 9.39 13.63
N GLY A 143 6.91 9.61 14.54
CA GLY A 143 6.65 9.50 15.97
C GLY A 143 5.47 10.38 16.37
N MET A 144 4.63 9.87 17.27
CA MET A 144 3.58 10.69 17.88
C MET A 144 4.22 11.84 18.66
N LYS A 145 3.58 13.02 18.66
CA LYS A 145 4.05 14.14 19.49
C LYS A 145 4.03 13.72 20.96
N LEU A 146 5.02 14.14 21.73
CA LEU A 146 5.09 13.84 23.17
C LEU A 146 3.83 14.27 23.92
N SER A 147 3.21 15.38 23.50
CA SER A 147 1.92 15.85 24.03
C SER A 147 0.79 14.87 23.77
N ASP A 148 0.75 14.26 22.59
CA ASP A 148 -0.28 13.29 22.19
C ASP A 148 -0.11 11.98 22.96
N LEU A 149 1.14 11.52 23.10
CA LEU A 149 1.47 10.36 23.94
C LEU A 149 1.09 10.59 25.41
N ALA A 150 1.39 11.76 25.95
CA ALA A 150 1.03 12.10 27.33
C ALA A 150 -0.50 12.15 27.52
N ARG A 151 -1.28 12.54 26.50
CA ARG A 151 -2.74 12.48 26.53
C ARG A 151 -3.25 11.05 26.55
N ILE A 152 -2.75 10.20 25.65
CA ILE A 152 -3.11 8.78 25.60
C ILE A 152 -2.78 8.07 26.92
N ASN A 153 -1.61 8.34 27.50
CA ASN A 153 -1.18 7.72 28.75
C ASN A 153 -2.02 8.13 29.97
N ARG A 154 -2.80 9.21 29.89
CA ARG A 154 -3.74 9.62 30.95
C ARG A 154 -5.10 8.93 30.85
N CYS A 155 -5.43 8.36 29.68
CA CYS A 155 -6.69 7.65 29.48
C CYS A 155 -6.70 6.34 30.27
N THR A 156 -7.82 6.07 30.92
CA THR A 156 -7.94 4.99 31.91
C THR A 156 -8.28 3.64 31.28
N GLY A 157 -8.94 3.61 30.12
CA GLY A 157 -9.35 2.38 29.45
C GLY A 157 -9.03 2.37 27.95
N VAL A 158 -8.99 1.17 27.39
CA VAL A 158 -8.67 0.95 25.96
C VAL A 158 -9.58 1.70 24.99
N LEU A 159 -10.89 1.81 25.28
CA LEU A 159 -11.83 2.56 24.43
C LEU A 159 -11.53 4.07 24.43
N GLU A 160 -11.12 4.63 25.57
CA GLU A 160 -10.75 6.04 25.70
C GLU A 160 -9.43 6.31 24.95
N ARG A 161 -8.44 5.41 25.08
CA ARG A 161 -7.19 5.46 24.32
C ARG A 161 -7.42 5.35 22.82
N LEU A 162 -8.34 4.47 22.40
CA LEU A 162 -8.73 4.33 21.00
C LEU A 162 -9.40 5.61 20.47
N GLN A 163 -10.36 6.18 21.20
CA GLN A 163 -10.96 7.47 20.83
C GLN A 163 -9.90 8.57 20.71
N MET A 164 -8.94 8.62 21.64
CA MET A 164 -7.87 9.63 21.57
C MET A 164 -7.00 9.44 20.30
N ARG A 165 -6.74 8.20 19.89
CA ARG A 165 -6.02 7.90 18.63
C ARG A 165 -6.81 8.34 17.40
N PHE A 166 -8.13 8.17 17.41
CA PHE A 166 -9.01 8.68 16.34
C PHE A 166 -8.91 10.18 16.19
N ASP A 167 -8.98 10.95 17.28
CA ASP A 167 -8.91 12.42 17.17
C ASP A 167 -7.56 12.87 16.59
N ILE A 168 -6.46 12.22 16.98
CA ILE A 168 -5.12 12.50 16.46
C ILE A 168 -5.06 12.20 14.96
N ALA A 169 -5.56 11.03 14.55
CA ALA A 169 -5.58 10.65 13.15
C ALA A 169 -6.49 11.56 12.32
N ASN A 170 -7.63 11.99 12.85
CA ASN A 170 -8.55 12.91 12.16
C ASN A 170 -7.88 14.25 11.91
N SER A 171 -7.25 14.85 12.94
CA SER A 171 -6.48 16.09 12.78
C SER A 171 -5.32 15.92 11.79
N ALA A 172 -4.70 14.75 11.73
CA ALA A 172 -3.63 14.48 10.76
C ALA A 172 -4.18 14.41 9.32
N VAL A 173 -5.30 13.73 9.08
CA VAL A 173 -5.96 13.73 7.77
C VAL A 173 -6.39 15.14 7.36
N GLU A 174 -6.97 15.93 8.27
CA GLU A 174 -7.30 17.34 8.00
C GLU A 174 -6.06 18.16 7.62
N SER A 175 -4.96 17.98 8.35
CA SER A 175 -3.69 18.65 8.06
C SER A 175 -3.12 18.22 6.70
N ALA A 176 -3.30 16.95 6.31
CA ALA A 176 -2.84 16.41 5.03
C ALA A 176 -3.48 17.11 3.83
N PHE A 177 -4.73 17.54 3.96
CA PHE A 177 -5.51 18.21 2.92
C PHE A 177 -5.70 19.72 3.16
N SER A 178 -5.01 20.31 4.16
CA SER A 178 -5.14 21.74 4.51
C SER A 178 -4.77 22.72 3.38
N GLY A 179 -3.99 22.26 2.39
CA GLY A 179 -3.63 23.04 1.20
C GLY A 179 -4.72 23.11 0.12
N PHE A 180 -5.91 22.56 0.34
CA PHE A 180 -7.02 22.54 -0.62
C PHE A 180 -8.21 23.36 -0.14
N ARG A 181 -8.84 24.09 -1.08
CA ARG A 181 -10.20 24.61 -0.86
C ARG A 181 -11.22 23.47 -0.96
N ALA A 182 -12.40 23.64 -0.35
CA ALA A 182 -13.43 22.60 -0.33
C ALA A 182 -13.85 22.15 -1.74
N GLU A 183 -14.01 23.09 -2.67
CA GLU A 183 -14.35 22.84 -4.08
C GLU A 183 -13.24 22.07 -4.81
N GLU A 184 -11.97 22.44 -4.58
CA GLU A 184 -10.81 21.78 -5.17
C GLU A 184 -10.67 20.34 -4.67
N LEU A 185 -10.90 20.12 -3.38
CA LEU A 185 -10.87 18.78 -2.80
C LEU A 185 -12.00 17.90 -3.35
N ALA A 186 -13.19 18.48 -3.56
CA ALA A 186 -14.31 17.79 -4.20
C ALA A 186 -13.98 17.42 -5.65
N GLU A 187 -13.43 18.34 -6.43
CA GLU A 187 -12.98 18.09 -7.81
C GLU A 187 -11.88 17.01 -7.86
N PHE A 188 -10.92 17.07 -6.93
CA PHE A 188 -9.85 16.07 -6.83
C PHE A 188 -10.43 14.68 -6.54
N ARG A 189 -11.40 14.56 -5.63
CA ARG A 189 -12.08 13.28 -5.34
C ARG A 189 -12.83 12.74 -6.55
N ILE A 190 -13.58 13.58 -7.26
CA ILE A 190 -14.30 13.18 -8.47
C ILE A 190 -13.32 12.69 -9.54
N THR A 191 -12.24 13.45 -9.77
CA THR A 191 -11.21 13.11 -10.74
C THR A 191 -10.53 11.79 -10.38
N ALA A 192 -10.12 11.62 -9.12
CA ALA A 192 -9.49 10.39 -8.63
C ALA A 192 -10.42 9.18 -8.80
N HIS A 193 -11.68 9.29 -8.39
CA HIS A 193 -12.66 8.20 -8.53
C HIS A 193 -12.86 7.81 -10.01
N GLN A 194 -13.02 8.78 -10.91
CA GLN A 194 -13.16 8.52 -12.35
C GLN A 194 -11.92 7.85 -12.96
N GLN A 195 -10.73 8.09 -12.41
CA GLN A 195 -9.49 7.50 -12.92
C GLN A 195 -9.16 6.14 -12.29
N MET A 196 -9.63 5.85 -11.07
CA MET A 196 -9.23 4.66 -10.29
C MET A 196 -10.29 3.55 -10.23
N VAL A 197 -11.56 3.85 -10.54
CA VAL A 197 -12.67 2.88 -10.55
C VAL A 197 -13.07 2.60 -12.01
N ALA A 198 -13.56 1.40 -12.30
CA ALA A 198 -13.74 0.73 -13.60
C ALA A 198 -14.65 1.42 -14.64
N GLY A 199 -14.81 2.75 -14.58
CA GLY A 199 -15.26 3.56 -15.71
C GLY A 199 -14.32 3.49 -16.93
N MET A 200 -13.18 2.78 -16.87
CA MET A 200 -12.26 2.58 -17.99
C MET A 200 -12.50 1.33 -18.85
N GLY A 201 -13.40 0.42 -18.45
CA GLY A 201 -13.61 -0.86 -19.16
C GLY A 201 -12.35 -1.76 -19.16
N ASP A 202 -12.35 -2.81 -19.98
CA ASP A 202 -11.25 -3.80 -20.14
C ASP A 202 -9.91 -3.20 -20.66
N ALA A 203 -9.83 -1.87 -20.82
CA ALA A 203 -8.62 -1.17 -21.20
C ALA A 203 -7.65 -1.12 -20.00
N MET A 204 -6.81 -2.16 -19.93
CA MET A 204 -5.58 -2.28 -19.12
C MET A 204 -5.19 -1.01 -18.33
N ALA A 205 -5.16 -1.13 -17.00
CA ALA A 205 -4.91 -0.10 -15.98
C ALA A 205 -3.53 0.63 -16.00
N HIS A 206 -2.86 0.73 -17.16
CA HIS A 206 -1.56 1.39 -17.32
C HIS A 206 -1.61 2.71 -18.09
N SER A 207 -2.77 3.11 -18.62
CA SER A 207 -2.95 4.35 -19.36
C SER A 207 -4.22 5.07 -18.92
N LEU A 208 -4.10 6.33 -18.53
CA LEU A 208 -5.26 7.20 -18.34
C LEU A 208 -5.79 7.62 -19.73
N PRO A 209 -7.09 7.51 -20.02
CA PRO A 209 -7.67 7.81 -21.32
C PRO A 209 -7.61 9.31 -21.65
N ASP A 210 -7.43 10.16 -20.64
CA ASP A 210 -7.27 11.61 -20.76
C ASP A 210 -6.02 12.06 -20.02
N ASN A 211 -4.96 12.35 -20.80
CA ASN A 211 -3.67 12.82 -20.29
C ASN A 211 -3.79 14.14 -19.51
N GLY A 212 -4.75 15.01 -19.86
CA GLY A 212 -4.99 16.27 -19.16
C GLY A 212 -5.56 16.04 -17.76
N LYS A 213 -6.55 15.14 -17.64
CA LYS A 213 -7.08 14.72 -16.33
C LYS A 213 -6.05 13.97 -15.50
N GLY A 214 -5.22 13.15 -16.13
CA GLY A 214 -4.10 12.49 -15.46
C GLY A 214 -3.07 13.47 -14.90
N ALA A 215 -2.67 14.46 -15.70
CA ALA A 215 -1.77 15.52 -15.24
C ALA A 215 -2.39 16.35 -14.11
N LEU A 216 -3.69 16.68 -14.19
CA LEU A 216 -4.43 17.37 -13.13
C LEU A 216 -4.45 16.55 -11.83
N LEU A 217 -4.75 15.25 -11.92
CA LEU A 217 -4.74 14.31 -10.78
C LEU A 217 -3.37 14.30 -10.10
N CYS A 218 -2.29 14.18 -10.89
CA CYS A 218 -0.93 14.21 -10.37
C CYS A 218 -0.59 15.58 -9.74
N SER A 219 -0.97 16.69 -10.37
CA SER A 219 -0.74 18.02 -9.80
C SER A 219 -1.46 18.21 -8.46
N MET A 220 -2.70 17.74 -8.35
CA MET A 220 -3.46 17.78 -7.10
C MET A 220 -2.82 16.87 -6.06
N ALA A 221 -2.53 15.62 -6.39
CA ALA A 221 -1.97 14.66 -5.43
C ALA A 221 -0.63 15.13 -4.84
N GLN A 222 0.21 15.88 -5.58
CA GLN A 222 1.46 16.45 -5.04
C GLN A 222 1.25 17.47 -3.92
N ARG A 223 0.09 18.13 -3.86
CA ARG A 223 -0.24 19.09 -2.81
C ARG A 223 -0.66 18.40 -1.51
N VAL A 224 -0.96 17.11 -1.56
CA VAL A 224 -1.31 16.32 -0.37
C VAL A 224 -0.08 16.13 0.49
N ASN A 225 -0.17 16.49 1.76
CA ASN A 225 0.89 16.18 2.71
C ASN A 225 0.73 14.73 3.22
N PHE A 226 1.21 13.77 2.41
CA PHE A 226 1.16 12.34 2.74
C PHE A 226 1.87 11.98 4.06
N ASN A 227 2.80 12.80 4.54
CA ASN A 227 3.42 12.56 5.84
C ASN A 227 2.39 12.59 6.98
N GLU A 228 1.38 13.45 6.90
CA GLU A 228 0.32 13.50 7.91
C GLU A 228 -0.66 12.31 7.78
N ILE A 229 -0.89 11.80 6.56
CA ILE A 229 -1.66 10.54 6.38
C ILE A 229 -0.95 9.37 7.08
N ILE A 230 0.37 9.20 6.84
CA ILE A 230 1.15 8.16 7.50
C ILE A 230 1.16 8.36 9.02
N ARG A 231 1.33 9.60 9.50
CA ARG A 231 1.29 9.89 10.94
C ARG A 231 -0.05 9.50 11.58
N GLY A 232 -1.17 9.79 10.91
CA GLY A 232 -2.50 9.36 11.37
C GLY A 232 -2.63 7.84 11.40
N ALA A 233 -2.15 7.15 10.35
CA ALA A 233 -2.19 5.69 10.28
C ALA A 233 -1.36 5.04 11.40
N ILE A 234 -0.16 5.55 11.67
CA ILE A 234 0.70 5.10 12.78
C ILE A 234 0.03 5.35 14.14
N ALA A 235 -0.65 6.50 14.32
CA ALA A 235 -1.40 6.78 15.53
C ALA A 235 -2.51 5.76 15.79
N LEU A 236 -3.27 5.38 14.75
CA LEU A 236 -4.28 4.31 14.84
C LEU A 236 -3.65 2.95 15.13
N CYS A 237 -2.61 2.56 14.38
CA CYS A 237 -1.93 1.28 14.55
C CYS A 237 -1.31 1.09 15.94
N GLY A 238 -1.07 2.17 16.68
CA GLY A 238 -0.63 2.08 18.06
C GLY A 238 -1.62 1.38 18.99
N ILE A 239 -2.90 1.24 18.62
CA ILE A 239 -3.88 0.46 19.41
C ILE A 239 -3.51 -1.03 19.44
N PHE A 240 -2.92 -1.57 18.37
CA PHE A 240 -2.52 -2.98 18.29
C PHE A 240 -1.35 -3.35 19.21
N ASN A 241 -0.68 -2.34 19.77
CA ASN A 241 0.38 -2.49 20.76
C ASN A 241 -0.12 -2.22 22.20
N ASP A 242 -1.40 -1.90 22.36
CA ASP A 242 -2.00 -1.67 23.67
C ASP A 242 -2.13 -2.98 24.43
N SER A 243 -1.71 -3.02 25.70
CA SER A 243 -1.79 -4.22 26.52
C SER A 243 -3.22 -4.68 26.78
N GLU A 244 -4.20 -3.77 26.65
CA GLU A 244 -5.62 -4.06 26.80
C GLU A 244 -6.32 -4.24 25.43
N PHE A 245 -5.59 -4.33 24.32
CA PHE A 245 -6.19 -4.48 22.99
C PHE A 245 -7.19 -5.65 22.92
N ASP A 246 -6.80 -6.83 23.43
CA ASP A 246 -7.67 -8.01 23.46
C ASP A 246 -8.90 -7.83 24.37
N ALA A 247 -8.88 -6.88 25.31
CA ALA A 247 -10.03 -6.58 26.16
C ALA A 247 -11.18 -5.90 25.39
N LEU A 248 -10.92 -5.39 24.17
CA LEU A 248 -11.96 -4.89 23.27
C LEU A 248 -12.97 -5.97 22.91
N ARG A 249 -12.53 -7.22 22.75
CA ARG A 249 -13.40 -8.38 22.48
C ARG A 249 -14.38 -8.70 23.62
N ALA A 250 -14.06 -8.29 24.84
CA ALA A 250 -14.89 -8.55 26.02
C ALA A 250 -15.90 -7.44 26.29
N GLN A 251 -15.88 -6.34 25.52
CA GLN A 251 -16.82 -5.24 25.69
C GLN A 251 -18.24 -5.67 25.36
N LYS A 252 -19.21 -5.08 26.04
CA LYS A 252 -20.63 -5.30 25.72
C LYS A 252 -20.99 -4.50 24.47
N SER A 253 -21.90 -5.04 23.67
CA SER A 253 -22.47 -4.32 22.54
C SER A 253 -23.05 -2.98 23.01
N ALA A 254 -22.54 -1.91 22.41
CA ALA A 254 -22.83 -0.54 22.77
C ALA A 254 -22.28 0.41 21.71
N ARG A 255 -22.77 1.65 21.75
CA ARG A 255 -22.20 2.75 20.96
C ARG A 255 -21.48 3.74 21.87
N HIS A 256 -20.21 4.00 21.58
CA HIS A 256 -19.35 4.96 22.26
C HIS A 256 -18.93 6.06 21.28
N GLY A 257 -19.79 7.09 21.14
CA GLY A 257 -19.56 8.14 20.15
C GLY A 257 -19.54 7.58 18.73
N GLN A 258 -18.39 7.67 18.06
CA GLN A 258 -18.18 7.17 16.69
C GLN A 258 -17.71 5.71 16.65
N ILE A 259 -17.56 5.06 17.81
CA ILE A 259 -17.19 3.65 17.95
C ILE A 259 -18.46 2.85 18.18
N LEU A 260 -18.68 1.84 17.35
CA LEU A 260 -19.72 0.83 17.51
C LEU A 260 -19.09 -0.49 17.95
N ILE A 261 -19.67 -1.11 18.98
CA ILE A 261 -19.29 -2.44 19.44
C ILE A 261 -20.41 -3.41 19.07
N GLY A 262 -20.06 -4.41 18.26
CA GLY A 262 -20.91 -5.48 17.80
C GLY A 262 -21.43 -6.39 18.90
N THR A 263 -22.24 -7.36 18.50
CA THR A 263 -22.73 -8.41 19.41
C THR A 263 -21.75 -9.59 19.44
N ARG A 264 -22.22 -10.78 19.83
CA ARG A 264 -21.45 -12.03 19.76
C ARG A 264 -22.09 -13.03 18.79
N GLY A 265 -23.11 -12.56 18.09
CA GLY A 265 -23.81 -13.31 17.07
C GLY A 265 -23.78 -12.49 15.79
N ASN A 266 -24.40 -13.03 14.76
CA ASN A 266 -24.28 -12.48 13.41
C ASN A 266 -25.00 -11.13 13.31
N ASP A 267 -24.22 -10.08 13.09
CA ASP A 267 -24.61 -8.73 12.79
C ASP A 267 -24.48 -8.42 11.29
N THR A 268 -25.05 -7.28 10.89
CA THR A 268 -24.88 -6.75 9.54
C THR A 268 -24.57 -5.27 9.63
N TYR A 269 -23.41 -4.88 9.11
CA TYR A 269 -22.89 -3.53 9.13
C TYR A 269 -22.99 -2.91 7.74
N ASP A 270 -24.04 -2.12 7.50
CA ASP A 270 -24.15 -1.28 6.30
C ASP A 270 -23.34 0.01 6.48
N LEU A 271 -22.03 -0.10 6.26
CA LEU A 271 -21.07 0.95 6.57
C LEU A 271 -21.30 2.20 5.72
N ASP A 272 -21.85 2.07 4.51
CA ASP A 272 -22.14 3.25 3.68
C ASP A 272 -23.35 4.03 4.20
N ARG A 273 -24.28 3.37 4.90
CA ARG A 273 -25.37 4.05 5.62
C ARG A 273 -24.94 4.54 7.00
N MET A 274 -23.97 3.89 7.64
CA MET A 274 -23.45 4.22 8.97
C MET A 274 -22.33 5.27 8.90
N THR A 275 -22.62 6.41 8.28
CA THR A 275 -21.62 7.47 8.00
C THR A 275 -21.05 8.16 9.25
N ASP A 276 -21.74 8.05 10.38
CA ASP A 276 -21.34 8.59 11.68
C ASP A 276 -20.57 7.59 12.54
N VAL A 277 -20.33 6.37 12.03
CA VAL A 277 -19.49 5.35 12.64
C VAL A 277 -18.12 5.35 11.95
N MET A 278 -17.07 5.57 12.74
CA MET A 278 -15.66 5.56 12.31
C MET A 278 -14.93 4.30 12.78
N CYS A 279 -15.49 3.58 13.75
CA CYS A 279 -14.92 2.33 14.22
C CYS A 279 -16.02 1.28 14.42
N VAL A 280 -15.81 0.09 13.90
CA VAL A 280 -16.55 -1.11 14.31
C VAL A 280 -15.59 -2.01 15.05
N ILE A 281 -16.01 -2.48 16.22
CA ILE A 281 -15.32 -3.50 17.01
C ILE A 281 -16.29 -4.66 17.11
N ASP A 282 -16.01 -5.75 16.42
CA ASP A 282 -16.82 -6.94 16.44
C ASP A 282 -16.18 -8.05 17.30
N PRO A 283 -16.81 -8.43 18.43
CA PRO A 283 -16.35 -9.51 19.30
C PRO A 283 -16.40 -10.93 18.69
N GLY A 284 -17.25 -11.13 17.70
CA GLY A 284 -17.40 -12.30 16.84
C GLY A 284 -18.83 -12.63 16.44
N GLY A 285 -18.97 -13.53 15.48
CA GLY A 285 -20.23 -13.89 14.80
C GLY A 285 -19.89 -14.42 13.41
N ASP A 286 -20.87 -14.80 12.58
CA ASP A 286 -20.61 -14.86 11.13
C ASP A 286 -21.29 -13.62 10.50
N ASP A 287 -20.53 -12.53 10.43
CA ASP A 287 -20.99 -11.17 10.19
C ASP A 287 -21.00 -10.79 8.70
N THR A 288 -21.78 -9.77 8.36
CA THR A 288 -21.79 -9.20 7.01
C THR A 288 -21.47 -7.72 7.03
N TYR A 289 -20.38 -7.34 6.36
CA TYR A 289 -19.93 -5.97 6.20
C TYR A 289 -20.20 -5.48 4.78
N LEU A 290 -21.03 -4.43 4.63
CA LEU A 290 -21.39 -3.87 3.34
C LEU A 290 -20.73 -2.48 3.14
N GLY A 291 -20.05 -2.30 2.01
CA GLY A 291 -19.48 -1.00 1.63
C GLY A 291 -18.24 -0.59 2.43
N GLY A 292 -18.19 0.62 2.98
CA GLY A 292 -17.11 1.02 3.89
C GLY A 292 -16.03 1.89 3.27
N SER A 293 -16.44 2.90 2.51
CA SER A 293 -15.51 3.91 1.99
C SER A 293 -15.23 5.02 3.03
N THR A 294 -14.01 5.58 3.02
CA THR A 294 -13.77 6.88 3.66
C THR A 294 -14.30 8.03 2.80
N THR A 295 -14.85 9.04 3.45
CA THR A 295 -15.41 10.23 2.81
C THR A 295 -14.91 11.50 3.49
N GLN A 296 -15.29 12.66 2.95
CA GLN A 296 -15.01 13.92 3.63
C GLN A 296 -15.69 14.02 5.00
N ALA A 297 -16.86 13.38 5.17
CA ALA A 297 -17.56 13.29 6.45
C ALA A 297 -16.97 12.20 7.37
N ARG A 298 -16.53 11.09 6.78
CA ARG A 298 -15.89 9.95 7.46
C ARG A 298 -14.44 9.77 6.99
N ARG A 299 -13.53 10.54 7.56
CA ARG A 299 -12.10 10.52 7.18
C ARG A 299 -11.37 9.26 7.64
N ILE A 300 -11.93 8.56 8.63
CA ILE A 300 -11.36 7.34 9.19
C ILE A 300 -12.42 6.25 9.23
N LEU A 301 -12.03 5.04 8.86
CA LEU A 301 -12.80 3.83 9.11
C LEU A 301 -11.87 2.71 9.60
N LEU A 302 -12.02 2.31 10.87
CA LEU A 302 -11.32 1.16 11.44
C LEU A 302 -12.32 0.05 11.74
N ILE A 303 -12.07 -1.13 11.22
CA ILE A 303 -12.85 -2.33 11.53
C ILE A 303 -11.90 -3.28 12.25
N ILE A 304 -12.30 -3.72 13.43
CA ILE A 304 -11.62 -4.72 14.25
C ILE A 304 -12.60 -5.87 14.41
N ASP A 305 -12.37 -6.96 13.70
CA ASP A 305 -13.09 -8.21 13.83
C ASP A 305 -12.20 -9.23 14.55
N PHE A 306 -12.74 -9.86 15.59
CA PHE A 306 -12.00 -10.79 16.42
C PHE A 306 -12.21 -12.26 16.06
N ASP A 307 -13.33 -12.65 15.46
CA ASP A 307 -13.71 -14.06 15.32
C ASP A 307 -14.96 -14.28 14.46
N GLY A 308 -14.87 -15.05 13.38
CA GLY A 308 -16.07 -15.35 12.61
C GLY A 308 -15.81 -16.16 11.37
N ASN A 309 -16.82 -16.34 10.53
CA ASN A 309 -16.61 -16.59 9.11
C ASN A 309 -17.41 -15.53 8.36
N ASP A 310 -16.77 -14.40 8.17
CA ASP A 310 -17.44 -13.16 7.83
C ASP A 310 -17.48 -12.94 6.32
N ARG A 311 -18.42 -12.09 5.90
CA ARG A 311 -18.52 -11.66 4.51
C ARG A 311 -18.35 -10.17 4.39
N TYR A 312 -17.29 -9.76 3.72
CA TYR A 312 -17.03 -8.37 3.38
C TYR A 312 -17.37 -8.11 1.91
N PHE A 313 -18.36 -7.27 1.65
CA PHE A 313 -18.95 -7.07 0.33
C PHE A 313 -19.01 -5.59 -0.08
N ALA A 314 -18.31 -5.24 -1.16
CA ALA A 314 -18.23 -3.87 -1.69
C ALA A 314 -18.10 -3.85 -3.23
N PRO A 315 -19.20 -4.06 -3.98
CA PRO A 315 -19.17 -4.21 -5.44
C PRO A 315 -18.92 -2.89 -6.20
N SER A 316 -19.19 -1.73 -5.59
CA SER A 316 -19.09 -0.40 -6.20
C SER A 316 -17.73 0.29 -6.04
N GLY A 317 -16.75 -0.43 -5.50
CA GLY A 317 -15.38 0.02 -5.25
C GLY A 317 -15.22 0.91 -4.01
N TYR A 318 -13.96 1.16 -3.60
CA TYR A 318 -13.58 1.78 -2.33
C TYR A 318 -14.20 1.09 -1.12
N ALA A 319 -13.66 -0.09 -0.80
CA ALA A 319 -14.17 -1.01 0.21
C ALA A 319 -13.55 -0.81 1.61
N GLN A 320 -13.97 -1.67 2.55
CA GLN A 320 -13.31 -1.82 3.86
C GLN A 320 -11.79 -1.98 3.69
N GLY A 321 -11.02 -1.25 4.51
CA GLY A 321 -9.56 -1.26 4.43
C GLY A 321 -8.97 -0.37 3.32
N ALA A 322 -9.77 0.14 2.38
CA ALA A 322 -9.31 1.05 1.33
C ALA A 322 -9.56 2.52 1.70
N GLY A 323 -8.48 3.25 2.05
CA GLY A 323 -8.56 4.69 2.32
C GLY A 323 -8.71 5.53 1.05
N SER A 324 -9.87 6.18 0.88
CA SER A 324 -10.12 7.22 -0.11
C SER A 324 -10.09 8.60 0.54
N PHE A 325 -8.99 9.36 0.34
CA PHE A 325 -8.80 10.68 0.95
C PHE A 325 -8.91 10.68 2.49
N GLY A 326 -8.49 9.56 3.07
CA GLY A 326 -8.62 9.26 4.48
C GLY A 326 -7.83 7.99 4.81
N ILE A 327 -8.06 7.46 6.01
CA ILE A 327 -7.40 6.24 6.47
C ILE A 327 -8.47 5.19 6.72
N SER A 328 -8.38 4.04 6.04
CA SER A 328 -9.15 2.87 6.41
C SER A 328 -8.23 1.73 6.80
N ILE A 329 -8.59 1.00 7.85
CA ILE A 329 -7.89 -0.18 8.33
C ILE A 329 -8.94 -1.24 8.59
N LEU A 330 -8.77 -2.42 7.99
CA LEU A 330 -9.48 -3.61 8.36
C LEU A 330 -8.51 -4.55 9.06
N TYR A 331 -8.83 -4.91 10.30
CA TYR A 331 -8.16 -5.96 11.03
C TYR A 331 -9.19 -7.06 11.31
N ASP A 332 -9.07 -8.14 10.55
CA ASP A 332 -9.77 -9.39 10.78
C ASP A 332 -8.77 -10.38 11.37
N ARG A 333 -9.06 -10.86 12.58
CA ARG A 333 -8.12 -11.69 13.35
C ARG A 333 -8.11 -13.14 12.89
N ARG A 334 -9.28 -13.71 12.60
CA ARG A 334 -9.44 -15.14 12.31
C ARG A 334 -10.82 -15.43 11.76
N GLY A 335 -10.85 -16.39 10.86
CA GLY A 335 -12.08 -16.91 10.28
C GLY A 335 -11.81 -17.62 8.98
N ASN A 336 -12.87 -18.13 8.36
CA ASN A 336 -12.85 -18.50 6.94
C ASN A 336 -13.69 -17.50 6.16
N ASP A 337 -13.12 -16.33 5.96
CA ASP A 337 -13.86 -15.14 5.54
C ASP A 337 -13.89 -15.00 4.02
N VAL A 338 -14.93 -14.33 3.53
CA VAL A 338 -15.15 -14.05 2.11
C VAL A 338 -15.02 -12.56 1.87
N TYR A 339 -14.07 -12.18 1.02
CA TYR A 339 -13.80 -10.80 0.63
C TYR A 339 -14.19 -10.60 -0.84
N GLU A 340 -15.25 -9.82 -1.06
CA GLU A 340 -15.81 -9.55 -2.38
C GLU A 340 -15.80 -8.03 -2.64
N GLY A 341 -14.84 -7.58 -3.46
CA GLY A 341 -14.66 -6.18 -3.83
C GLY A 341 -14.72 -5.95 -5.34
N GLY A 342 -15.14 -4.75 -5.73
CA GLY A 342 -14.99 -4.23 -7.10
C GLY A 342 -13.61 -3.61 -7.31
N ASP A 343 -13.56 -2.27 -7.31
CA ASP A 343 -12.32 -1.50 -7.52
C ASP A 343 -11.79 -0.88 -6.23
N VAL A 344 -10.48 -0.62 -6.16
CA VAL A 344 -9.85 0.05 -5.00
C VAL A 344 -10.36 -0.55 -3.67
N CYS A 345 -10.35 -1.88 -3.61
CA CYS A 345 -10.85 -2.62 -2.48
C CYS A 345 -9.69 -3.14 -1.62
N GLN A 346 -10.07 -3.96 -0.65
CA GLN A 346 -9.22 -4.54 0.38
C GLN A 346 -8.02 -5.27 -0.24
N GLY A 347 -6.85 -5.06 0.36
CA GLY A 347 -5.57 -5.65 -0.03
C GLY A 347 -4.58 -5.56 1.12
#